data_AF-A0A1I4Q793-F1
#
_entry.id   AF-A0A1I4Q793-F1
#
_cell.length_a   1.000
_cell.length_b   1.000
_cell.length_c   1.000
_cell.angle_alpha   90.00
_cell.angle_beta   90.00
_cell.angle_gamma   90.00
#
_symmetry.space_group_name_H-M   'P 1'
#
loop_
_entity.id
_entity.type
_entity.pdbx_description
1 polymer ?
#
loop_
_entity_poly.entity_id
_entity_poly.type
_entity_poly.pdbx_seq_one_letter_code
_entity_poly.pdbx_strand_id
1 'polypeptide(L)'
;MTDDRIPPPAHAAPWVNVLGEALAVEVFLSLGGSMIDLAYAPRTSALSEIVGIDQAAALGHALGAGKIKVPLAKPWVSQVLYRDGLAQQEIARRLHVDVATVARQLKATPGGRRRRLDTRQIELF
;
A
#
# COMPACT_ATOMS: atom_id res chain seq x y z
N MET A 1 13.75 -11.41 -14.95
CA MET A 1 13.42 -10.62 -13.75
C MET A 1 12.19 -11.26 -13.13
N THR A 2 12.36 -12.03 -12.06
CA THR A 2 11.21 -12.54 -11.30
C THR A 2 10.53 -11.34 -10.64
N ASP A 3 9.27 -11.11 -10.99
CA ASP A 3 8.42 -10.07 -10.40
C ASP A 3 8.19 -10.39 -8.92
N ASP A 4 8.99 -9.79 -8.02
CA ASP A 4 8.92 -9.98 -6.55
C ASP A 4 7.80 -9.11 -5.94
N ARG A 5 6.74 -8.90 -6.71
CA ARG A 5 5.61 -8.06 -6.34
C ARG A 5 4.68 -8.81 -5.40
N ILE A 6 4.32 -8.15 -4.29
CA ILE A 6 3.35 -8.69 -3.34
C ILE A 6 1.96 -8.47 -3.95
N PRO A 7 1.16 -9.53 -4.16
CA PRO A 7 -0.13 -9.39 -4.82
C PRO A 7 -1.08 -8.53 -3.98
N PRO A 8 -1.64 -7.44 -4.53
CA PRO A 8 -2.59 -6.61 -3.81
C PRO A 8 -3.91 -7.35 -3.58
N PRO A 9 -4.61 -7.11 -2.44
CA PRO A 9 -5.93 -7.67 -2.22
C PRO A 9 -6.94 -7.11 -3.24
N ALA A 10 -8.04 -7.85 -3.48
CA ALA A 10 -8.98 -7.56 -4.57
C ALA A 10 -9.53 -6.12 -4.60
N HIS A 11 -9.76 -5.51 -3.43
CA HIS A 11 -10.27 -4.14 -3.33
C HIS A 11 -9.20 -3.05 -3.55
N ALA A 12 -7.91 -3.40 -3.45
CA ALA A 12 -6.78 -2.52 -3.73
C ALA A 12 -6.19 -2.72 -5.13
N ALA A 13 -6.33 -3.92 -5.71
CA ALA A 13 -5.75 -4.27 -6.99
C ALA A 13 -6.10 -3.30 -8.13
N PRO A 14 -7.35 -2.81 -8.29
CA PRO A 14 -7.68 -1.84 -9.34
C PRO A 14 -6.88 -0.53 -9.23
N TRP A 15 -6.63 -0.05 -8.02
CA TRP A 15 -5.83 1.15 -7.77
C TRP A 15 -4.37 0.92 -8.14
N VAL A 16 -3.81 -0.21 -7.71
CA VAL A 16 -2.40 -0.59 -7.98
C VAL A 16 -2.17 -0.84 -9.47
N ASN A 17 -3.16 -1.35 -10.20
CA ASN A 17 -3.05 -1.58 -11.64
C ASN A 17 -3.00 -0.27 -12.45
N VAL A 18 -3.68 0.78 -11.97
CA VAL A 18 -3.67 2.10 -12.62
C VAL A 18 -2.42 2.89 -12.20
N LEU A 19 -2.19 3.04 -10.89
CA LEU A 19 -1.17 3.93 -10.34
C LEU A 19 0.23 3.32 -10.30
N GLY A 20 0.33 1.99 -10.37
CA GLY A 20 1.52 1.28 -9.91
C GLY A 20 1.58 1.16 -8.38
N GLU A 21 2.49 0.33 -7.89
CA GLU A 21 2.56 -0.05 -6.48
C GLU A 21 2.98 1.11 -5.56
N ALA A 22 4.06 1.81 -5.91
CA ALA A 22 4.60 2.89 -5.08
C ALA A 22 3.57 4.02 -4.87
N LEU A 23 2.94 4.47 -5.95
CA LEU A 23 1.99 5.57 -5.91
C LEU A 23 0.66 5.16 -5.25
N ALA A 24 0.22 3.90 -5.42
CA ALA A 24 -0.93 3.38 -4.70
C ALA A 24 -0.68 3.33 -3.18
N VAL A 25 0.52 2.90 -2.74
CA VAL A 25 0.90 2.93 -1.32
C VAL A 25 0.84 4.35 -0.78
N GLU A 26 1.36 5.34 -1.51
CA GLU A 26 1.30 6.74 -1.11
C GLU A 26 -0.15 7.24 -0.96
N VAL A 27 -1.02 6.94 -1.93
CA VAL A 27 -2.45 7.27 -1.85
C VAL A 27 -3.12 6.61 -0.64
N PHE A 28 -2.84 5.34 -0.34
CA PHE A 28 -3.45 4.64 0.80
C PHE A 28 -2.94 5.16 2.14
N LEU A 29 -1.68 5.57 2.22
CA LEU A 29 -1.14 6.20 3.44
C LEU A 29 -1.75 7.57 3.67
N SER A 30 -1.94 8.37 2.62
CA SER A 30 -2.39 9.75 2.73
C SER A 30 -3.91 9.89 2.83
N LEU A 31 -4.65 9.09 2.06
CA LEU A 31 -6.11 9.22 1.90
C LEU A 31 -6.88 7.96 2.33
N GLY A 32 -6.19 6.87 2.69
CA GLY A 32 -6.82 5.60 3.01
C GLY A 32 -7.88 5.71 4.12
N GLY A 33 -9.03 5.09 3.90
CA GLY A 33 -10.14 5.17 4.84
C GLY A 33 -10.96 6.46 4.74
N SER A 34 -10.65 7.38 3.84
CA SER A 34 -11.50 8.53 3.52
C SER A 34 -12.40 8.27 2.30
N MET A 35 -13.43 9.09 2.13
CA MET A 35 -14.20 9.15 0.88
C MET A 35 -13.61 10.27 0.02
N ILE A 36 -13.34 9.99 -1.25
CA ILE A 36 -12.90 10.97 -2.24
C ILE A 36 -13.85 11.01 -3.41
N ASP A 37 -13.77 12.07 -4.22
CA ASP A 37 -14.52 12.20 -5.47
C ASP A 37 -13.58 11.94 -6.67
N LEU A 38 -13.97 11.01 -7.53
CA LEU A 38 -13.28 10.74 -8.80
C LEU A 38 -13.99 11.46 -9.94
N ALA A 39 -13.22 11.99 -10.87
CA ALA A 39 -13.72 12.65 -12.07
C ALA A 39 -12.98 12.12 -13.31
N TYR A 40 -13.65 12.09 -14.45
CA TYR A 40 -13.01 11.79 -15.74
C TYR A 40 -12.04 12.89 -16.17
N ALA A 41 -12.31 14.14 -15.77
CA ALA A 41 -11.47 15.31 -16.03
C ALA A 41 -11.25 16.10 -14.73
N PRO A 42 -10.38 15.63 -13.83
CA PRO A 42 -10.08 16.32 -12.58
C PRO A 42 -9.32 17.63 -12.85
N ARG A 43 -9.61 18.67 -12.06
CA ARG A 43 -8.83 19.92 -12.06
C ARG A 43 -7.88 19.95 -10.86
N THR A 44 -8.45 19.94 -9.67
CA THR A 44 -7.72 19.95 -8.40
C THR A 44 -8.50 19.13 -7.38
N SER A 45 -7.83 18.16 -6.78
CA SER A 45 -8.32 17.33 -5.69
C SER A 45 -7.14 16.81 -4.87
N ALA A 46 -7.41 16.40 -3.62
CA ALA A 46 -6.40 15.77 -2.77
C ALA A 46 -5.76 14.54 -3.44
N LEU A 47 -6.50 13.81 -4.29
CA LEU A 47 -5.94 12.72 -5.08
C LEU A 47 -4.96 13.25 -6.14
N SER A 48 -5.36 14.24 -6.94
CA SER A 48 -4.51 14.78 -8.01
C SER A 48 -3.26 15.50 -7.49
N GLU A 49 -3.27 15.98 -6.25
CA GLU A 49 -2.07 16.55 -5.59
C GLU A 49 -1.02 15.48 -5.31
N ILE A 50 -1.44 14.23 -5.09
CA ILE A 50 -0.55 13.08 -4.85
C ILE A 50 -0.13 12.45 -6.17
N VAL A 51 -1.09 12.16 -7.05
CA VAL A 51 -0.84 11.32 -8.25
C VAL A 51 -0.68 12.11 -9.55
N GLY A 52 -0.94 13.42 -9.52
CA GLY A 52 -1.07 14.24 -10.72
C GLY A 52 -2.46 14.12 -11.37
N ILE A 53 -2.76 15.04 -12.28
CA ILE A 53 -4.06 15.11 -12.97
C ILE A 53 -4.30 13.89 -13.85
N ASP A 54 -3.29 13.45 -14.61
CA ASP A 54 -3.43 12.36 -15.59
C ASP A 54 -3.77 11.01 -14.92
N GLN A 55 -3.08 10.68 -13.83
CA GLN A 55 -3.34 9.44 -13.08
C GLN A 55 -4.67 9.50 -12.31
N ALA A 56 -5.07 10.68 -11.82
CA ALA A 56 -6.38 10.87 -11.22
C ALA A 56 -7.51 10.68 -12.25
N ALA A 57 -7.33 11.17 -13.47
CA ALA A 57 -8.26 10.94 -14.58
C ALA A 57 -8.32 9.46 -14.97
N ALA A 58 -7.16 8.79 -15.07
CA ALA A 58 -7.07 7.37 -15.36
C ALA A 58 -7.83 6.52 -14.32
N LEU A 59 -7.73 6.87 -13.03
CA LEU A 59 -8.53 6.24 -11.98
C LEU A 59 -10.03 6.47 -12.17
N GLY A 60 -10.45 7.69 -12.49
CA GLY A 60 -11.86 7.99 -12.79
C GLY A 60 -12.40 7.15 -13.96
N HIS A 61 -11.60 6.96 -15.01
CA HIS A 61 -11.97 6.10 -16.13
C HIS A 61 -11.99 4.61 -15.78
N ALA A 62 -11.07 4.13 -14.93
CA ALA A 62 -10.96 2.73 -14.57
C ALA A 62 -11.99 2.27 -13.51
N LEU A 63 -12.29 3.14 -12.53
CA LEU A 63 -13.15 2.81 -11.38
C LEU A 63 -14.55 3.44 -11.46
N GLY A 64 -14.76 4.35 -12.41
CA GLY A 64 -15.97 5.17 -12.52
C GLY A 64 -15.83 6.49 -11.78
N ALA A 65 -16.47 7.54 -12.32
CA ALA A 65 -16.58 8.83 -11.65
C ALA A 65 -17.58 8.79 -10.49
N GLY A 66 -17.33 9.63 -9.47
CA GLY A 66 -18.16 9.78 -8.29
C GLY A 66 -17.44 9.46 -6.98
N LYS A 67 -18.21 9.38 -5.90
CA LYS A 67 -17.67 9.18 -4.55
C LYS A 67 -17.25 7.73 -4.32
N ILE A 68 -16.00 7.53 -3.92
CA ILE A 68 -15.44 6.22 -3.62
C ILE A 68 -14.66 6.22 -2.30
N LYS A 69 -14.68 5.09 -1.60
CA LYS A 69 -13.86 4.85 -0.41
C LYS A 69 -12.45 4.45 -0.82
N VAL A 70 -11.44 5.16 -0.33
CA VAL A 70 -10.04 4.81 -0.57
C VAL A 70 -9.66 3.59 0.30
N PRO A 71 -9.08 2.52 -0.27
CA PRO A 71 -8.57 1.39 0.49
C PRO A 71 -7.54 1.80 1.55
N LEU A 72 -7.55 1.12 2.69
CA LEU A 72 -6.44 1.16 3.65
C LEU A 72 -5.40 0.09 3.33
N ALA A 73 -5.86 -1.13 3.03
CA ALA A 73 -5.04 -2.30 2.71
C ALA A 73 -3.82 -2.51 3.66
N LYS A 74 -3.93 -2.14 4.96
CA LYS A 74 -2.79 -2.06 5.89
C LYS A 74 -1.89 -3.29 5.86
N PRO A 75 -2.37 -4.55 5.88
CA PRO A 75 -1.49 -5.71 5.81
C PRO A 75 -0.62 -5.76 4.55
N TRP A 76 -1.20 -5.42 3.40
CA TRP A 76 -0.47 -5.37 2.13
C TRP A 76 0.54 -4.21 2.11
N VAL A 77 0.12 -3.02 2.55
CA VAL A 77 1.03 -1.86 2.68
C VAL A 77 2.21 -2.17 3.60
N SER A 78 1.97 -2.84 4.74
CA SER A 78 3.03 -3.29 5.66
C SER A 78 4.03 -4.20 4.97
N GLN A 79 3.56 -5.13 4.13
CA GLN A 79 4.42 -6.07 3.42
C GLN A 79 5.24 -5.36 2.35
N VAL A 80 4.63 -4.46 1.57
CA VAL A 80 5.32 -3.66 0.54
C VAL A 80 6.41 -2.81 1.17
N LEU A 81 6.08 -2.03 2.20
CA LEU A 81 7.06 -1.19 2.91
C LEU A 81 8.19 -2.01 3.54
N TYR A 82 7.89 -3.21 4.07
CA TYR A 82 8.90 -4.09 4.63
C TYR A 82 9.83 -4.67 3.56
N ARG A 83 9.29 -5.07 2.41
CA ARG A 83 10.08 -5.52 1.25
C ARG A 83 11.00 -4.40 0.74
N ASP A 84 10.52 -3.17 0.78
CA ASP A 84 11.29 -1.97 0.40
C ASP A 84 12.33 -1.56 1.47
N GLY A 85 12.48 -2.37 2.53
CA GLY A 85 13.55 -2.25 3.51
C GLY A 85 13.23 -1.44 4.76
N LEU A 86 11.98 -0.98 4.94
CA LEU A 86 11.60 -0.23 6.14
C LEU A 86 11.56 -1.13 7.39
N ALA A 87 12.04 -0.59 8.50
CA ALA A 87 11.95 -1.26 9.80
C ALA A 87 10.49 -1.30 10.30
N GLN A 88 10.11 -2.35 11.03
CA GLN A 88 8.73 -2.50 11.56
C GLN A 88 8.28 -1.32 12.42
N GLN A 89 9.21 -0.71 13.16
CA GLN A 89 8.96 0.50 13.96
C GLN A 89 8.54 1.69 13.09
N GLU A 90 9.19 1.87 11.94
CA GLU A 90 8.84 2.93 10.99
C GLU A 90 7.49 2.65 10.32
N ILE A 91 7.24 1.39 9.95
CA ILE A 91 5.96 0.96 9.37
C ILE A 91 4.81 1.21 10.36
N ALA A 92 5.01 0.88 11.64
CA ALA A 92 4.04 1.13 12.71
C ALA A 92 3.68 2.62 12.83
N ARG A 93 4.68 3.52 12.78
CA ARG A 93 4.46 4.97 12.79
C ARG A 93 3.64 5.42 11.60
N ARG A 94 4.02 5.01 10.38
CA ARG A 94 3.32 5.41 9.14
C ARG A 94 1.87 4.93 9.09
N LEU A 95 1.60 3.73 9.61
CA LEU A 95 0.27 3.14 9.60
C LEU A 95 -0.57 3.48 10.83
N HIS A 96 0.00 4.20 11.80
CA HIS A 96 -0.58 4.48 13.11
C HIS A 96 -1.14 3.22 13.78
N VAL A 97 -0.28 2.19 13.89
CA VAL A 97 -0.58 0.93 14.59
C VAL A 97 0.61 0.53 15.46
N ASP A 98 0.40 -0.38 16.40
CA ASP A 98 1.50 -0.90 17.21
C ASP A 98 2.42 -1.85 16.38
N VAL A 99 3.66 -2.02 16.86
CA VAL A 99 4.67 -2.88 16.20
C VAL A 99 4.26 -4.35 16.17
N ALA A 100 3.54 -4.83 17.19
CA ALA A 100 3.05 -6.21 17.22
C ALA A 100 1.99 -6.47 16.14
N THR A 101 1.18 -5.46 15.80
CA THR A 101 0.23 -5.48 14.71
C THR A 101 0.96 -5.57 13.37
N VAL A 102 2.04 -4.82 13.17
CA VAL A 102 2.90 -4.96 11.99
C VAL A 102 3.49 -6.36 11.92
N ALA A 103 4.07 -6.86 13.01
CA ALA A 103 4.64 -8.20 13.06
C ALA A 103 3.60 -9.30 12.72
N ARG A 104 2.36 -9.16 13.22
CA ARG A 104 1.24 -10.05 12.88
C ARG A 104 0.86 -9.97 11.40
N GLN A 105 0.78 -8.77 10.84
CA GLN A 105 0.46 -8.55 9.43
C GLN A 105 1.50 -9.15 8.47
N LEU A 106 2.78 -9.09 8.83
CA LEU A 106 3.87 -9.70 8.07
C LEU A 106 3.82 -11.24 8.12
N LYS A 107 3.37 -11.82 9.24
CA LYS A 107 3.18 -13.28 9.39
C LYS A 107 1.98 -13.82 8.60
N ALA A 108 0.96 -13.00 8.37
CA ALA A 108 -0.30 -13.42 7.74
C ALA A 108 -0.22 -13.63 6.21
N THR A 109 0.98 -13.62 5.62
CA THR A 109 1.19 -13.73 4.17
C THR A 109 1.00 -15.17 3.69
N PRO A 110 -0.03 -15.49 2.86
CA PRO A 110 -0.07 -16.77 2.15
C PRO A 110 1.08 -16.80 1.15
N GLY A 111 2.05 -17.70 1.33
CA GLY A 111 3.23 -17.79 0.47
C GLY A 111 4.42 -16.90 0.86
N GLY A 112 4.38 -16.24 2.03
CA GLY A 112 5.51 -15.46 2.54
C GLY A 112 6.75 -16.35 2.76
N ARG A 113 7.71 -16.26 1.84
CA ARG A 113 9.05 -16.84 2.00
C ARG A 113 9.59 -16.38 3.36
N ARG A 114 9.82 -17.32 4.29
CA ARG A 114 10.52 -17.04 5.55
C ARG A 114 11.79 -16.27 5.21
N ARG A 115 11.92 -15.03 5.67
CA ARG A 115 13.20 -14.30 5.58
C ARG A 115 14.27 -15.20 6.19
N ARG A 116 15.34 -15.45 5.44
CA ARG A 116 16.52 -16.18 5.89
C ARG A 116 16.98 -15.50 7.19
N LEU A 117 17.01 -16.26 8.29
CA LEU A 117 17.49 -15.78 9.59
C LEU A 117 18.84 -15.10 9.39
N ASP A 118 18.97 -13.88 9.93
CA ASP A 118 20.21 -13.13 9.93
C ASP A 118 21.29 -13.98 10.62
N THR A 119 22.38 -14.26 9.92
CA THR A 119 23.50 -15.09 10.40
C THR A 119 24.25 -14.44 11.58
N ARG A 120 23.87 -13.22 11.96
CA ARG A 120 24.43 -12.48 13.10
C ARG A 120 23.67 -12.67 14.42
N GLN A 121 22.59 -13.45 14.43
CA GLN A 121 21.94 -13.81 15.68
C GLN A 121 22.75 -14.92 16.36
N ILE A 122 23.68 -14.51 17.23
CA ILE A 122 24.39 -15.43 18.13
C ILE A 122 23.34 -16.06 19.05
N GLU A 123 23.19 -17.38 18.99
CA GLU A 123 22.43 -18.13 19.98
C GLU A 123 23.17 -17.99 21.33
N LEU A 124 22.56 -17.25 22.25
CA LEU A 124 22.96 -17.27 23.65
C LEU A 124 22.27 -18.49 24.29
N PHE A 125 23.09 -19.47 24.67
CA PHE A 125 22.72 -20.56 25.57
C PHE A 125 22.31 -20.02 26.94
#